data_AF-A0A1V4XBI2-F1
#
_entry.id   AF-A0A1V4XBI2-F1
#
_cell.length_a   1.000
_cell.length_b   1.000
_cell.length_c   1.000
_cell.angle_alpha   90.00
_cell.angle_beta   90.00
_cell.angle_gamma   90.00
#
_symmetry.space_group_name_H-M   'P 1'
#
loop_
_entity.id
_entity.type
_entity.pdbx_description
1 polymer ?
#
loop_
_entity_poly.entity_id
_entity_poly.type
_entity_poly.pdbx_seq_one_letter_code
_entity_poly.pdbx_strand_id
1 'polypeptide(L)' 'MARRKFATLKSFLNYIGVEGDRTIFTWISASEGDRFAQVIKGVTQAVREMGPANKLVKRI' A
#
# COMPACT_ATOMS: atom_id res chain seq x y z
N MET A 1 7.55 5.96 15.66
CA MET A 1 8.34 6.41 14.47
C MET A 1 7.75 5.95 13.13
N ALA A 2 7.34 4.68 12.97
CA ALA A 2 6.87 4.15 11.69
C ALA A 2 5.72 4.93 11.05
N ARG A 3 4.66 5.28 11.79
CA ARG A 3 3.53 6.09 11.25
C ARG A 3 4.00 7.42 10.64
N ARG A 4 4.92 8.13 11.31
CA ARG A 4 5.48 9.39 10.80
C ARG A 4 6.30 9.17 9.53
N LYS A 5 7.18 8.16 9.53
CA LYS A 5 7.99 7.80 8.36
C LYS A 5 7.09 7.39 7.18
N PHE A 6 6.02 6.63 7.44
CA PHE A 6 5.06 6.23 6.43
C PHE A 6 4.28 7.43 5.88
N ALA A 7 3.88 8.39 6.71
CA ALA A 7 3.22 9.60 6.23
C ALA A 7 4.12 10.39 5.26
N THR A 8 5.40 10.59 5.60
CA THR A 8 6.37 11.23 4.69
C THR A 8 6.55 10.42 3.41
N LEU A 9 6.69 9.10 3.51
CA LEU A 9 6.81 8.22 2.35
C LEU A 9 5.58 8.30 1.45
N LYS A 10 4.37 8.25 2.01
CA LYS A 10 3.12 8.31 1.26
C LYS A 10 3.00 9.63 0.50
N SER A 11 3.32 10.76 1.14
CA SER A 11 3.35 12.06 0.45
C SER A 11 4.37 12.09 -0.69
N PHE A 12 5.55 11.51 -0.49
CA PHE A 12 6.59 11.43 -1.52
C PHE A 12 6.19 10.52 -2.69
N LEU A 13 5.63 9.34 -2.42
CA LEU A 13 5.15 8.40 -3.43
C LEU A 13 4.05 9.03 -4.28
N ASN A 14 3.10 9.73 -3.65
CA ASN A 14 2.07 10.50 -4.36
C ASN A 14 2.69 11.57 -5.25
N TYR A 15 3.68 12.31 -4.75
CA TYR A 15 4.36 13.37 -5.49
C TYR A 15 5.07 12.85 -6.75
N ILE A 16 5.71 11.68 -6.69
CA ILE A 16 6.38 11.08 -7.85
C ILE A 16 5.44 10.27 -8.77
N GLY A 17 4.13 10.29 -8.49
CA GLY A 17 3.10 9.70 -9.36
C GLY A 17 2.76 8.24 -9.07
N VAL A 18 3.08 7.72 -7.88
CA VAL A 18 2.52 6.46 -7.37
C VAL A 18 1.19 6.77 -6.69
N GLU A 19 0.09 6.22 -7.21
CA GLU A 19 -1.26 6.45 -6.71
C GLU A 19 -1.40 6.04 -5.23
N GLY A 20 -2.13 6.84 -4.45
CA GLY A 20 -2.14 6.77 -3.00
C GLY A 20 -2.72 5.49 -2.38
N ASP A 21 -3.50 4.73 -3.15
CA ASP A 21 -4.10 3.47 -2.71
C ASP A 21 -3.21 2.25 -3.03
N ARG A 22 -2.11 2.44 -3.76
CA ARG A 22 -1.11 1.38 -4.00
C ARG A 22 -0.21 1.13 -2.80
N THR A 23 -0.22 2.04 -1.82
CA THR A 23 0.52 1.87 -0.55
C THR A 23 -0.39 2.09 0.65
N ILE A 24 -0.53 1.03 1.45
CA ILE A 24 -1.40 0.97 2.61
C ILE A 24 -0.55 0.66 3.85
N PHE A 25 -0.93 1.28 4.97
CA PHE A 25 -0.30 1.06 6.27
C PHE A 25 -1.36 0.73 7.29
N THR A 26 -1.17 -0.38 7.99
CA THR A 26 -2.01 -0.78 9.12
C THR A 26 -1.17 -1.49 10.18
N TRP A 27 -1.68 -1.48 11.40
CA TRP A 27 -1.15 -2.28 12.49
C TRP A 27 -1.99 -3.52 12.66
N ILE A 28 -1.34 -4.67 12.73
CA ILE A 28 -1.95 -5.97 12.94
C ILE A 28 -1.04 -6.72 13.92
N SER A 29 -1.60 -7.22 15.01
CA SER A 29 -0.89 -8.04 15.99
C SER A 29 -0.81 -9.50 15.54
N ALA A 30 0.02 -10.30 16.22
CA ALA A 30 0.14 -11.73 15.93
C ALA A 30 -1.16 -12.53 16.14
N SER A 31 -2.10 -12.03 16.95
CA SER A 31 -3.38 -12.68 17.22
C SER A 31 -4.50 -12.26 16.26
N GLU A 32 -4.25 -11.31 15.35
CA GLU A 32 -5.25 -10.72 14.46
C GLU A 32 -5.26 -11.36 13.05
N GLY A 33 -5.23 -12.69 12.99
CA GLY A 33 -5.17 -13.44 11.73
C GLY A 33 -6.32 -13.15 10.77
N ASP A 34 -7.56 -13.13 11.27
CA ASP A 34 -8.74 -12.85 10.42
C ASP A 34 -8.72 -11.42 9.87
N ARG A 35 -8.31 -10.46 10.71
CA ARG A 35 -8.15 -9.06 10.30
C ARG A 35 -7.08 -8.93 9.22
N PHE A 36 -5.97 -9.66 9.34
CA PHE A 36 -4.95 -9.72 8.30
C PHE A 36 -5.53 -10.20 6.98
N ALA A 37 -6.24 -11.32 6.97
CA ALA A 37 -6.86 -11.86 5.77
C ALA A 37 -7.82 -10.84 5.10
N GLN A 38 -8.64 -10.16 5.90
CA GLN A 38 -9.55 -9.12 5.42
C GLN A 38 -8.82 -7.93 4.80
N VAL A 39 -7.79 -7.41 5.48
CA VAL A 39 -6.98 -6.30 4.99
C VAL A 39 -6.30 -6.68 3.66
N ILE A 40 -5.65 -7.84 3.59
CA ILE A 40 -4.97 -8.29 2.37
C ILE A 40 -5.96 -8.46 1.22
N LYS A 41 -7.16 -8.98 1.49
CA LYS A 41 -8.20 -9.09 0.47
C LYS A 41 -8.61 -7.73 -0.08
N GLY A 42 -8.85 -6.74 0.79
CA GLY A 42 -9.18 -5.38 0.39
C GLY A 42 -8.07 -4.68 -0.39
N VAL A 43 -6.82 -4.77 0.10
CA VAL A 43 -5.62 -4.24 -0.59
C VAL A 43 -5.49 -4.84 -1.99
N THR A 44 -5.62 -6.15 -2.09
CA THR A 44 -5.46 -6.87 -3.37
C THR A 44 -6.55 -6.47 -4.36
N GLN A 45 -7.80 -6.31 -3.89
CA GLN A 45 -8.90 -5.85 -4.72
C GLN A 45 -8.67 -4.43 -5.24
N ALA A 46 -8.33 -3.48 -4.35
CA ALA A 46 -8.05 -2.10 -4.74
C ALA A 46 -6.91 -2.01 -5.79
N VAL A 47 -5.84 -2.79 -5.60
CA VAL A 47 -4.73 -2.84 -6.57
C VAL A 47 -5.15 -3.43 -7.92
N ARG A 48 -6.02 -4.45 -7.93
CA ARG A 48 -6.55 -5.02 -9.17
C ARG A 48 -7.43 -4.03 -9.93
N GLU A 49 -8.28 -3.29 -9.23
CA GLU A 49 -9.18 -2.28 -9.83
C GLU A 49 -8.40 -1.12 -10.46
N MET A 50 -7.26 -0.74 -9.87
CA MET A 50 -6.36 0.29 -10.45
C MET A 50 -5.52 -0.21 -11.63
N GLY A 51 -5.50 -1.52 -11.92
CA GLY A 51 -4.70 -2.10 -12.99
C GLY A 51 -3.17 -2.04 -12.77
N PRO A 52 -2.39 -2.52 -13.75
CA PRO A 52 -0.94 -2.60 -13.65
C PRO A 52 -0.29 -1.22 -13.52
N ALA A 53 0.80 -1.15 -12.76
CA ALA A 53 1.59 0.08 -12.67
C ALA A 53 2.34 0.32 -13.99
N ASN A 54 2.13 1.49 -14.58
CA ASN A 54 2.79 1.91 -15.84
C ASN A 54 3.96 2.89 -15.62
N LYS A 55 4.19 3.31 -14.37
CA LYS A 55 5.24 4.27 -13.97
C LYS A 55 6.17 3.61 -12.97
N LEU A 56 7.44 4.02 -12.96
CA LEU A 56 8.45 3.55 -12.01
C LEU A 56 8.63 2.01 -12.00
N VAL A 57 8.41 1.38 -13.16
CA VAL A 57 8.61 -0.06 -13.36
C VAL A 57 10.07 -0.31 -13.73
N LYS A 58 10.80 -1.03 -12.89
CA LYS A 58 12.15 -1.48 -13.21
C LYS A 58 12.06 -2.64 -14.22
N ARG A 59 12.64 -2.45 -15.41
CA ARG A 59 12.91 -3.55 -16.35
C ARG A 59 14.27 -4.14 -15.98
N ILE A 60 14.27 -5.41 -15.59
CA ILE A 60 15.47 -6.20 -15.31
C ILE A 60 15.72 -7.09 -16.52
#